data_AF-A0A836T0F4-F1
#
_entry.id   AF-A0A836T0F4-F1
#
_cell.length_a   1.000
_cell.length_b   1.000
_cell.length_c   1.000
_cell.angle_alpha   90.00
_cell.angle_beta   90.00
_cell.angle_gamma   90.00
#
_symmetry.space_group_name_H-M   'P 1'
#
loop_
_entity.id
_entity.type
_entity.pdbx_description
1 polymer ?
#
loop_
_entity_poly.entity_id
_entity_poly.type
_entity_poly.pdbx_seq_one_letter_code
_entity_poly.pdbx_strand_id
1 'polypeptide(L)'
;VANAVEKLGFPEARIPLAQAAIYVAQAPKDNSAILAIDQALDDIQKKGLSYPVPNHLKDTHYKDAKSKYGFGVEYKYPHDDPSTQQEYLPEPLKDRKYLSRSGKK
;
A
#
# COMPACT_ATOMS: atom_id res chain seq x y z
N VAL A 1 -4.45 14.62 17.72
CA VAL A 1 -5.76 14.71 18.41
C VAL A 1 -5.86 13.67 19.51
N ALA A 2 -5.74 12.36 19.22
CA ALA A 2 -5.79 11.29 20.24
C ALA A 2 -4.87 11.55 21.44
N ASN A 3 -3.58 11.81 21.21
CA ASN A 3 -2.63 12.13 22.29
C ASN A 3 -3.01 13.36 23.14
N ALA A 4 -3.72 14.34 22.56
CA ALA A 4 -4.15 15.53 23.30
C ALA A 4 -5.39 15.22 24.16
N VAL A 5 -6.30 14.40 23.64
CA VAL A 5 -7.50 13.92 24.35
C VAL A 5 -7.11 13.08 25.55
N GLU A 6 -6.17 12.14 25.40
CA GLU A 6 -5.69 11.28 26.48
C GLU A 6 -5.02 12.06 27.60
N LYS A 7 -4.26 13.12 27.28
CA LYS A 7 -3.52 13.90 28.28
C LYS A 7 -4.37 14.94 29.00
N LEU A 8 -5.35 15.55 28.32
CA LEU A 8 -6.22 16.55 28.92
C LEU A 8 -7.35 15.92 29.74
N GLY A 9 -7.88 14.79 29.27
CA GLY A 9 -9.06 14.19 29.89
C GLY A 9 -10.31 15.05 29.74
N PHE A 10 -11.44 14.55 30.24
CA PHE A 10 -12.67 15.34 30.28
C PHE A 10 -12.67 16.24 31.52
N PRO A 11 -13.15 17.50 31.39
CA PRO A 11 -13.98 17.97 30.28
C PRO A 11 -13.23 18.67 29.13
N GLU A 12 -11.95 19.06 29.27
CA GLU A 12 -11.21 19.82 28.24
C GLU A 12 -11.02 19.07 26.91
N ALA A 13 -10.91 17.74 26.92
CA ALA A 13 -10.76 16.91 25.73
C ALA A 13 -11.84 17.12 24.65
N ARG A 14 -13.02 17.63 25.03
CA ARG A 14 -14.09 17.97 24.09
C ARG A 14 -13.67 19.03 23.06
N ILE A 15 -12.74 19.92 23.43
CA ILE A 15 -12.30 21.03 22.58
C ILE A 15 -11.49 20.52 21.37
N PRO A 16 -10.36 19.78 21.55
CA PRO A 16 -9.62 19.25 20.41
C PRO A 16 -10.43 18.22 19.61
N LEU A 17 -11.37 17.49 20.23
CA LEU A 17 -12.29 16.61 19.51
C LEU A 17 -13.23 17.38 18.58
N ALA A 18 -13.86 18.46 19.06
CA ALA A 18 -14.74 19.29 18.25
C ALA A 18 -13.98 19.93 17.07
N GLN A 19 -12.77 20.43 17.31
CA GLN A 19 -11.92 20.98 16.25
C GLN A 19 -11.58 19.92 15.19
N ALA A 20 -11.19 18.71 15.62
CA ALA A 20 -10.88 17.62 14.71
C ALA A 20 -12.09 17.18 13.87
N ALA A 21 -13.27 17.11 14.49
CA ALA A 21 -14.51 16.76 13.79
C ALA A 21 -14.84 17.78 12.69
N ILE A 22 -14.74 19.09 12.99
CA ILE A 22 -14.95 20.16 12.01
C ILE A 22 -13.92 20.08 10.89
N TYR A 23 -12.64 19.87 11.23
CA TYR A 23 -11.56 19.76 10.26
C TYR A 23 -11.80 18.60 9.27
N VAL A 24 -12.10 17.40 9.78
CA VAL A 24 -12.39 16.23 8.95
C VAL A 24 -13.66 16.46 8.13
N ALA A 25 -14.69 17.11 8.69
CA ALA A 25 -15.93 17.43 7.99
C ALA A 25 -15.69 18.34 6.77
N GLN A 26 -14.77 19.31 6.87
CA GLN A 26 -14.45 20.25 5.78
C GLN A 26 -13.35 19.74 4.82
N ALA A 27 -12.54 18.76 5.22
CA ALA A 27 -11.49 18.22 4.36
C ALA A 27 -12.04 17.53 3.10
N PRO A 28 -11.29 17.53 1.97
CA PRO A 28 -11.62 16.73 0.80
C PRO A 28 -11.78 15.25 1.18
N LYS A 29 -12.91 14.64 0.79
CA LYS A 29 -13.17 13.23 1.04
C LYS A 29 -12.59 12.39 -0.10
N ASP A 30 -11.82 11.39 0.28
CA ASP A 30 -11.28 10.36 -0.59
C ASP A 30 -11.32 9.00 0.12
N ASN A 31 -12.01 8.04 -0.49
CA ASN A 31 -12.07 6.64 -0.04
C ASN A 31 -11.32 5.69 -1.00
N SER A 32 -10.51 6.22 -1.91
CA SER A 32 -9.77 5.45 -2.93
C SER A 32 -8.88 4.38 -2.30
N ALA A 33 -8.17 4.72 -1.22
CA ALA A 33 -7.27 3.81 -0.52
C ALA A 33 -8.01 2.60 0.10
N ILE A 34 -9.14 2.84 0.77
CA ILE A 34 -9.91 1.75 1.40
C ILE A 34 -10.55 0.85 0.34
N LEU A 35 -11.08 1.42 -0.75
CA LEU A 35 -11.60 0.62 -1.86
C LEU A 35 -10.50 -0.19 -2.54
N ALA A 36 -9.30 0.37 -2.70
CA ALA A 36 -8.18 -0.33 -3.33
C ALA A 36 -7.72 -1.55 -2.52
N ILE A 37 -7.58 -1.41 -1.19
CA ILE A 37 -7.18 -2.53 -0.34
C ILE A 37 -8.27 -3.59 -0.25
N ASP A 38 -9.55 -3.19 -0.17
CA ASP A 38 -10.67 -4.13 -0.15
C ASP A 38 -10.74 -4.95 -1.44
N GLN A 39 -10.51 -4.31 -2.59
CA GLN A 39 -10.45 -5.00 -3.88
C GLN A 39 -9.28 -6.00 -3.96
N ALA A 40 -8.10 -5.61 -3.48
CA ALA A 40 -6.94 -6.50 -3.45
C ALA A 40 -7.17 -7.71 -2.53
N LEU A 41 -7.80 -7.49 -1.37
CA LEU A 41 -8.16 -8.56 -0.44
C LEU A 41 -9.23 -9.49 -1.03
N ASP A 42 -10.24 -8.95 -1.71
CA ASP A 42 -11.30 -9.72 -2.37
C ASP A 42 -10.75 -10.63 -3.48
N ASP A 43 -9.83 -10.11 -4.29
CA ASP A 43 -9.14 -10.87 -5.33
C ASP A 43 -8.40 -12.08 -4.77
N ILE A 44 -7.74 -11.93 -3.61
CA ILE A 44 -7.04 -13.04 -2.94
C ILE A 44 -8.05 -14.02 -2.31
N GLN A 45 -8.94 -13.51 -1.46
CA GLN A 45 -9.77 -14.34 -0.57
C GLN A 45 -10.94 -15.00 -1.30
N LYS A 46 -11.60 -14.29 -2.22
CA LYS A 46 -12.82 -14.77 -2.87
C LYS A 46 -12.58 -15.27 -4.28
N LYS A 47 -11.63 -14.68 -5.00
CA LYS A 47 -11.32 -15.06 -6.38
C LYS A 47 -10.13 -16.01 -6.50
N GLY A 48 -9.40 -16.26 -5.41
CA GLY A 48 -8.25 -17.17 -5.39
C GLY A 48 -7.08 -16.70 -6.25
N LEU A 49 -6.98 -15.38 -6.52
CA LEU A 49 -5.90 -14.77 -7.31
C LEU A 49 -4.62 -14.64 -6.47
N SER A 50 -4.16 -15.77 -5.94
CA SER A 50 -2.96 -15.91 -5.11
C SER A 50 -1.87 -16.57 -5.95
N TYR A 51 -0.89 -15.78 -6.36
CA TYR A 51 0.22 -16.21 -7.21
C TYR A 51 1.55 -16.10 -6.48
N PRO A 52 2.56 -16.90 -6.84
CA PRO A 52 3.89 -16.75 -6.29
C PRO A 52 4.47 -15.37 -6.63
N VAL A 53 5.29 -14.86 -5.71
CA VAL A 53 6.07 -13.62 -5.92
C VAL A 53 6.99 -13.79 -7.14
N PRO A 54 7.11 -12.80 -8.04
CA PRO A 54 8.07 -12.83 -9.14
C PRO A 54 9.51 -13.08 -8.66
N ASN A 55 10.28 -13.88 -9.41
CA ASN A 55 11.63 -14.30 -8.98
C ASN A 55 12.58 -13.12 -8.73
N HIS A 56 12.48 -12.05 -9.51
CA HIS A 56 13.29 -10.84 -9.33
C HIS A 56 12.91 -10.03 -8.08
N LEU A 57 11.76 -10.28 -7.46
CA LEU A 57 11.35 -9.65 -6.19
C LEU A 57 11.56 -10.54 -4.97
N LYS A 58 11.94 -11.81 -5.16
CA LYS A 58 12.18 -12.72 -4.05
C LYS A 58 13.45 -12.34 -3.30
N ASP A 59 13.44 -12.63 -2.00
CA ASP A 59 14.58 -12.39 -1.13
C ASP A 59 15.84 -13.13 -1.60
N THR A 60 16.99 -12.46 -1.48
CA THR A 60 18.29 -12.94 -1.97
C THR A 60 19.32 -13.23 -0.87
N HIS A 61 18.97 -13.00 0.40
CA HIS A 61 19.92 -13.09 1.51
C HIS A 61 20.35 -14.51 1.87
N TYR A 62 19.69 -15.55 1.33
CA TYR A 62 20.04 -16.93 1.62
C TYR A 62 20.97 -17.54 0.55
N LYS A 63 21.84 -18.46 0.97
CA LYS A 63 23.03 -18.93 0.23
C LYS A 63 22.79 -19.40 -1.20
N ASP A 64 21.62 -19.98 -1.45
CA ASP A 64 21.26 -20.60 -2.73
C ASP A 64 20.34 -19.70 -3.59
N ALA A 65 19.93 -18.54 -3.09
CA ALA A 65 18.90 -17.70 -3.70
C ALA A 65 19.25 -17.30 -5.13
N LYS A 66 20.45 -16.73 -5.33
CA LYS A 66 20.92 -16.28 -6.64
C LYS A 66 21.50 -17.41 -7.49
N SER A 67 22.31 -18.28 -6.87
CA SER A 67 23.12 -19.29 -7.56
C SER A 67 22.32 -20.50 -8.04
N LYS A 68 21.31 -20.94 -7.28
CA LYS A 68 20.53 -22.15 -7.57
C LYS A 68 19.12 -21.84 -8.04
N TYR A 69 18.50 -20.79 -7.49
CA TYR A 69 17.10 -20.46 -7.75
C TYR A 69 16.90 -19.21 -8.63
N GLY A 70 17.97 -18.46 -8.91
CA GLY A 70 17.90 -17.25 -9.75
C GLY A 70 17.08 -16.11 -9.14
N PHE A 71 16.87 -16.08 -7.83
CA PHE A 71 16.08 -15.05 -7.16
C PHE A 71 16.84 -13.73 -7.09
N GLY A 72 16.13 -12.63 -7.39
CA GLY A 72 16.64 -11.26 -7.36
C GLY A 72 17.87 -11.00 -8.24
N VAL A 73 18.18 -11.89 -9.20
CA VAL A 73 19.27 -11.68 -10.17
C VAL A 73 18.96 -10.52 -11.11
N GLU A 74 17.70 -10.38 -11.51
CA GLU A 74 17.23 -9.33 -12.42
C GLU A 74 16.56 -8.15 -11.66
N TYR A 75 16.69 -8.11 -10.33
CA TYR A 75 16.13 -7.00 -9.55
C TYR A 75 16.87 -5.71 -9.88
N LYS A 76 16.11 -4.70 -10.30
CA LYS A 76 16.63 -3.37 -10.52
C LYS A 76 16.31 -2.50 -9.32
N TYR A 77 17.34 -1.90 -8.73
CA TYR A 77 17.19 -1.00 -7.59
C TYR A 77 16.78 0.40 -8.06
N PRO A 78 15.55 0.87 -7.77
CA PRO A 78 15.03 2.11 -8.38
C PRO A 78 15.78 3.39 -8.00
N HIS A 79 16.60 3.36 -6.94
CA HIS A 79 17.39 4.52 -6.52
C HIS A 79 18.66 4.71 -7.35
N ASP A 80 19.18 3.66 -7.99
CA ASP A 80 20.35 3.76 -8.89
C ASP A 80 19.95 4.32 -10.26
N ASP A 81 18.76 3.95 -10.74
CA ASP A 81 18.17 4.48 -11.97
C ASP A 81 16.65 4.69 -11.80
N PRO A 82 16.22 5.93 -11.51
CA PRO A 82 14.81 6.28 -11.35
C PRO A 82 13.94 6.10 -12.60
N SER A 83 14.54 5.97 -13.79
CA SER A 83 13.81 5.75 -15.05
C SER A 83 13.47 4.28 -15.31
N THR A 84 13.97 3.40 -14.43
CA THR A 84 13.79 1.97 -14.55
C THR A 84 12.33 1.55 -14.54
N GLN A 85 11.94 0.78 -15.57
CA GLN A 85 10.71 0.01 -15.56
C GLN A 85 10.97 -1.43 -15.09
N GLN A 86 10.14 -1.88 -14.14
CA GLN A 86 10.14 -3.22 -13.57
C GLN A 86 8.71 -3.63 -13.20
N GLU A 87 8.37 -4.89 -13.45
CA GLU A 87 7.08 -5.47 -13.05
C GLU A 87 7.06 -5.77 -11.55
N TYR A 88 5.99 -5.40 -10.86
CA TYR A 88 5.84 -5.69 -9.42
C TYR A 88 4.73 -6.69 -9.10
N LEU A 89 3.71 -6.75 -9.96
CA LEU A 89 2.65 -7.73 -9.84
C LEU A 89 3.07 -9.04 -10.51
N PRO A 90 2.54 -10.18 -10.04
CA PRO A 90 2.64 -11.44 -10.76
C PRO A 90 2.10 -11.31 -12.18
N GLU A 91 2.65 -12.08 -13.13
CA GLU A 91 2.27 -12.03 -14.55
C GLU A 91 0.76 -12.12 -14.82
N PRO A 92 -0.03 -12.97 -14.12
CA PRO A 92 -1.49 -13.02 -14.29
C PRO A 92 -2.23 -11.75 -13.83
N LEU A 93 -1.58 -10.90 -13.03
CA LEU A 93 -2.14 -9.67 -12.46
C LEU A 93 -1.48 -8.40 -13.01
N LYS A 94 -0.60 -8.49 -14.01
CA LYS A 94 0.19 -7.35 -14.52
C LYS A 94 -0.65 -6.11 -14.88
N ASP A 95 -1.86 -6.30 -15.39
CA ASP A 95 -2.75 -5.22 -15.84
C ASP A 95 -3.73 -4.75 -14.74
N ARG A 96 -3.71 -5.37 -13.55
CA ARG A 96 -4.60 -4.98 -12.45
C ARG A 96 -4.17 -3.65 -11.84
N LYS A 97 -5.15 -2.77 -11.66
CA LYS A 97 -5.00 -1.48 -10.98
C LYS A 97 -6.11 -1.34 -9.95
N TYR A 98 -5.73 -1.31 -8.68
CA TYR A 98 -6.67 -1.16 -7.56
C TYR A 98 -6.89 0.30 -7.18
N LEU A 99 -5.83 1.11 -7.26
CA LEU A 99 -5.93 2.55 -7.07
C LEU A 99 -6.31 3.21 -8.39
N SER A 100 -7.54 3.73 -8.48
CA SER A 100 -7.90 4.61 -9.57
C SER A 100 -7.23 5.97 -9.33
N ARG A 101 -6.63 6.56 -10.37
CA ARG A 101 -6.27 7.98 -10.38
C ARG A 101 -7.56 8.80 -10.46
N SER A 102 -8.38 8.76 -9.42
CA SER A 102 -9.47 9.71 -9.26
C SER A 102 -8.86 11.05 -8.83
N GLY A 103 -8.24 11.72 -9.80
CA GLY A 103 -7.85 13.11 -9.65
C GLY A 103 -9.12 13.94 -9.57
N LYS A 104 -9.53 14.32 -8.36
CA LYS A 104 -10.27 15.57 -8.22
C LYS A 104 -9.31 16.69 -8.62
N LYS A 105 -9.61 17.33 -9.76
CA LYS A 105 -9.19 18.70 -10.04
C LYS A 105 -9.68 19.62 -8.92
#